data_AF-A0AAN0RGK5-F1
#
_entry.id   AF-A0AAN0RGK5-F1
#
_cell.length_a   1.000
_cell.length_b   1.000
_cell.length_c   1.000
_cell.angle_alpha   90.00
_cell.angle_beta   90.00
_cell.angle_gamma   90.00
#
_symmetry.space_group_name_H-M   'P 1'
#
loop_
_entity.id
_entity.type
_entity.pdbx_description
1 polymer ?
#
loop_
_entity_poly.entity_id
_entity_poly.type
_entity_poly.pdbx_seq_one_letter_code
_entity_poly.pdbx_strand_id
1 'polypeptide(L)'
;MQNIRAEVVLPTKQLRDDIPFFTKTLGMRMDEIFPADDPSVAVFSGYGLRVRVQKDAQTAPGVLRILCDDPMLIADGQTHLTAPNGTRIEIAALAPPVVMPPVAHEFVMRRMADQAPWVIGRAGMHYRDLIPSRLGGSIIASHIRIPGGGPVPDMVHFHSVGFQLIYCYKGWVDLVYEDQGPPFRLEAGNCVIQPPEIRHRVLFASEDLEVIEIGVPAEHITTIDHDMDLPNAHIRPDRLFEGQRFVHYKANETEWRPFRLPGFVARDTMICANTGAVAGVQVVKPGPGSPVWARHTSDIHFTFVLNGQLTLQSKAQAAQTLVAGDAFVIPPDMACLYSAPSEDLELLEVSLPGDFETHLEDSV
;
A
#
# COMPACT_ATOMS: atom_id res chain seq x y z
N MET A 1 -35.06 19.26 -11.18
CA MET A 1 -33.67 18.81 -11.43
C MET A 1 -33.25 19.30 -12.79
N GLN A 2 -32.05 19.86 -12.91
CA GLN A 2 -31.48 20.17 -14.22
C GLN A 2 -30.94 18.87 -14.85
N ASN A 3 -31.18 18.67 -16.14
CA ASN A 3 -30.55 17.57 -16.90
C ASN A 3 -29.19 18.07 -17.40
N ILE A 4 -28.14 17.81 -16.62
CA ILE A 4 -26.78 18.28 -16.91
C ILE A 4 -26.00 17.16 -17.59
N ARG A 5 -25.34 17.47 -18.70
CA ARG A 5 -24.48 16.54 -19.45
C ARG A 5 -23.18 17.23 -19.82
N ALA A 6 -22.06 16.55 -19.61
CA ALA A 6 -20.75 16.95 -20.11
C ALA A 6 -20.38 16.06 -21.30
N GLU A 7 -19.58 16.57 -22.24
CA GLU A 7 -19.03 15.80 -23.35
C GLU A 7 -17.61 16.26 -23.69
N VAL A 8 -16.79 15.32 -24.17
CA VAL A 8 -15.46 15.62 -24.71
C VAL A 8 -15.61 15.93 -26.19
N VAL A 9 -15.09 17.08 -26.63
CA VAL A 9 -15.07 17.47 -28.05
C VAL A 9 -13.79 16.96 -28.70
N LEU A 10 -13.94 16.15 -29.74
CA LEU A 10 -12.84 15.65 -30.56
C LEU A 10 -12.98 16.20 -31.99
N PRO A 11 -11.88 16.64 -32.62
CA PRO A 11 -11.94 17.13 -33.99
C PRO A 11 -12.20 15.97 -34.96
N THR A 12 -12.67 16.28 -36.16
CA THR A 12 -12.56 15.39 -37.32
C THR A 12 -12.41 16.22 -38.60
N LYS A 13 -11.83 15.63 -39.63
CA LYS A 13 -11.88 16.15 -41.00
C LYS A 13 -12.97 15.46 -41.83
N GLN A 14 -13.30 14.21 -41.50
CA GLN A 14 -14.21 13.38 -42.25
C GLN A 14 -15.04 12.47 -41.33
N LEU A 15 -16.16 13.00 -40.82
CA LEU A 15 -16.98 12.33 -39.80
C LEU A 15 -17.44 10.92 -40.19
N ARG A 16 -17.74 10.68 -41.47
CA ARG A 16 -18.20 9.36 -41.95
C ARG A 16 -17.17 8.24 -41.69
N ASP A 17 -15.89 8.59 -41.62
CA ASP A 17 -14.81 7.62 -41.42
C ASP A 17 -14.71 7.26 -39.92
N ASP A 18 -15.03 8.21 -39.02
CA ASP A 18 -15.04 8.01 -37.57
C ASP A 18 -16.26 7.24 -37.06
N ILE A 19 -17.44 7.39 -37.68
CA ILE A 19 -18.68 6.75 -37.21
C ILE A 19 -18.53 5.23 -37.02
N PRO A 20 -18.01 4.45 -38.01
CA PRO A 20 -17.80 3.01 -37.83
C PRO A 20 -16.78 2.69 -36.73
N PHE A 21 -15.77 3.53 -36.53
CA PHE A 21 -14.79 3.34 -35.46
C PHE A 21 -15.45 3.43 -34.08
N PHE A 22 -16.19 4.51 -33.80
CA PHE A 22 -16.85 4.66 -32.51
C PHE A 22 -17.99 3.64 -32.30
N THR A 23 -18.75 3.31 -33.35
CA THR A 23 -19.94 2.43 -33.20
C THR A 23 -19.63 0.94 -33.29
N LYS A 24 -18.77 0.51 -34.22
CA LYS A 24 -18.48 -0.91 -34.46
C LYS A 24 -17.22 -1.37 -33.75
N THR A 25 -16.12 -0.61 -33.88
CA THR A 25 -14.84 -0.99 -33.25
C THR A 25 -14.92 -0.79 -31.73
N LEU A 26 -15.36 0.39 -31.28
CA LEU A 26 -15.51 0.67 -29.86
C LEU A 26 -16.88 0.30 -29.29
N GLY A 27 -17.86 -0.11 -30.09
CA GLY A 27 -19.18 -0.50 -29.56
C GLY A 27 -19.98 0.63 -28.88
N MET A 28 -19.59 1.90 -29.05
CA MET A 28 -20.30 3.02 -28.45
C MET A 28 -21.63 3.26 -29.15
N ARG A 29 -22.64 3.70 -28.39
CA ARG A 29 -23.94 4.07 -28.94
C ARG A 29 -23.85 5.47 -29.53
N MET A 30 -24.31 5.65 -30.77
CA MET A 30 -24.54 6.98 -31.34
C MET A 30 -25.85 7.54 -30.77
N ASP A 31 -25.78 8.69 -30.10
CA ASP A 31 -26.92 9.36 -29.50
C ASP A 31 -27.49 10.45 -30.41
N GLU A 32 -26.63 11.20 -31.10
CA GLU A 32 -27.01 12.36 -31.91
C GLU A 32 -26.16 12.42 -33.19
N ILE A 33 -26.74 12.91 -34.29
CA ILE A 33 -26.05 13.21 -35.53
C ILE A 33 -26.72 14.40 -36.22
N PHE A 34 -25.93 15.41 -36.63
CA PHE A 34 -26.47 16.60 -37.29
C PHE A 34 -25.44 17.40 -38.10
N PRO A 35 -25.89 18.26 -39.02
CA PRO A 35 -27.25 18.32 -39.56
C PRO A 35 -27.59 17.02 -40.34
N ALA A 36 -28.86 16.77 -40.62
CA ALA A 36 -29.32 15.48 -41.17
C ALA A 36 -28.94 15.28 -42.66
N ASP A 37 -28.75 16.36 -43.40
CA ASP A 37 -28.45 16.42 -44.83
C ASP A 37 -26.94 16.40 -45.14
N ASP A 38 -26.12 17.02 -44.30
CA ASP A 38 -24.64 16.95 -44.37
C ASP A 38 -24.03 16.84 -42.96
N PRO A 39 -24.03 15.66 -42.33
CA PRO A 39 -23.56 15.48 -40.96
C PRO A 39 -22.14 15.98 -40.73
N SER A 40 -22.01 16.96 -39.83
CA SER A 40 -20.73 17.53 -39.40
C SER A 40 -20.46 17.30 -37.91
N VAL A 41 -21.44 16.79 -37.18
CA VAL A 41 -21.34 16.41 -35.77
C VAL A 41 -22.00 15.05 -35.56
N ALA A 42 -21.33 14.18 -34.81
CA ALA A 42 -21.97 13.03 -34.17
C ALA A 42 -21.58 12.97 -32.69
N VAL A 43 -22.53 12.54 -31.85
CA VAL A 43 -22.30 12.35 -30.42
C VAL A 43 -22.52 10.90 -30.05
N PHE A 44 -21.56 10.34 -29.32
CA PHE A 44 -21.54 8.96 -28.89
C PHE A 44 -21.53 8.86 -27.35
N SER A 45 -22.11 7.80 -26.80
CA SER A 45 -21.97 7.44 -25.40
C SER A 45 -21.63 5.96 -25.21
N GLY A 46 -20.82 5.70 -24.18
CA GLY A 46 -20.36 4.37 -23.82
C GLY A 46 -19.29 4.48 -22.72
N TYR A 47 -19.10 3.44 -21.92
CA TYR A 47 -18.04 3.37 -20.91
C TYR A 47 -18.04 4.54 -19.90
N GLY A 48 -19.22 5.09 -19.58
CA GLY A 48 -19.35 6.27 -18.71
C GLY A 48 -18.92 7.60 -19.35
N LEU A 49 -18.56 7.61 -20.64
CA LEU A 49 -18.11 8.79 -21.35
C LEU A 49 -19.09 9.20 -22.45
N ARG A 50 -19.23 10.52 -22.65
CA ARG A 50 -19.90 11.12 -23.81
C ARG A 50 -18.89 11.85 -24.69
N VAL A 51 -18.89 11.54 -25.99
CA VAL A 51 -17.89 12.01 -26.96
C VAL A 51 -18.59 12.69 -28.13
N ARG A 52 -18.26 13.96 -28.36
CA ARG A 52 -18.71 14.74 -29.51
C ARG A 52 -17.61 14.80 -30.55
N VAL A 53 -17.80 14.13 -31.68
CA VAL A 53 -16.90 14.23 -32.84
C VAL A 53 -17.44 15.30 -33.77
N GLN A 54 -16.68 16.39 -33.95
CA GLN A 54 -17.11 17.56 -34.69
C GLN A 54 -16.10 17.97 -35.77
N LYS A 55 -16.62 18.18 -36.98
CA LYS A 55 -15.84 18.64 -38.12
C LYS A 55 -15.22 20.01 -37.82
N ASP A 56 -13.91 20.11 -38.04
CA ASP A 56 -13.12 21.35 -37.88
C ASP A 56 -13.21 22.00 -36.49
N ALA A 57 -13.48 21.20 -35.44
CA ALA A 57 -13.39 21.67 -34.06
C ALA A 57 -11.96 22.17 -33.74
N GLN A 58 -11.86 23.28 -33.01
CA GLN A 58 -10.59 23.91 -32.63
C GLN A 58 -9.97 23.24 -31.39
N THR A 59 -9.76 21.93 -31.48
CA THR A 59 -9.19 21.08 -30.44
C THR A 59 -8.24 20.07 -31.08
N ALA A 60 -7.22 19.62 -30.34
CA ALA A 60 -6.39 18.50 -30.80
C ALA A 60 -7.14 17.17 -30.60
N PRO A 61 -6.79 16.12 -31.36
CA PRO A 61 -7.21 14.77 -31.03
C PRO A 61 -6.73 14.40 -29.61
N GLY A 62 -7.58 13.71 -28.86
CA GLY A 62 -7.31 13.33 -27.47
C GLY A 62 -6.74 11.91 -27.32
N VAL A 63 -6.63 11.49 -26.06
CA VAL A 63 -6.47 10.08 -25.67
C VAL A 63 -7.70 9.69 -24.86
N LEU A 64 -8.41 8.65 -25.30
CA LEU A 64 -9.47 8.02 -24.52
C LEU A 64 -8.92 6.73 -23.91
N ARG A 65 -8.87 6.69 -22.58
CA ARG A 65 -8.46 5.50 -21.83
C ARG A 65 -9.71 4.76 -21.37
N ILE A 66 -9.94 3.57 -21.92
CA ILE A 66 -11.08 2.71 -21.59
C ILE A 66 -10.58 1.62 -20.64
N LEU A 67 -11.12 1.60 -19.44
CA LEU A 67 -10.74 0.67 -18.38
C LEU A 67 -11.85 -0.36 -18.19
N CYS A 68 -11.52 -1.65 -18.23
CA CYS A 68 -12.50 -2.75 -18.16
C CYS A 68 -11.90 -4.03 -17.57
N ASP A 69 -12.74 -4.95 -17.09
CA ASP A 69 -12.25 -6.18 -16.45
C ASP A 69 -11.50 -7.09 -17.44
N ASP A 70 -11.98 -7.18 -18.68
CA ASP A 70 -11.34 -7.95 -19.74
C ASP A 70 -11.14 -7.09 -21.02
N PRO A 71 -9.92 -6.54 -21.21
CA PRO A 71 -9.56 -5.78 -22.40
C PRO A 71 -9.74 -6.55 -23.72
N MET A 72 -9.75 -7.89 -23.69
CA MET A 72 -9.87 -8.71 -24.89
C MET A 72 -11.27 -8.66 -25.52
N LEU A 73 -12.28 -8.24 -24.75
CA LEU A 73 -13.68 -8.20 -25.21
C LEU A 73 -14.04 -6.93 -25.99
N ILE A 74 -13.15 -5.93 -26.04
CA ILE A 74 -13.36 -4.66 -26.73
C ILE A 74 -12.45 -4.60 -27.95
N ALA A 75 -12.94 -4.03 -29.06
CA ALA A 75 -12.16 -3.75 -30.27
C ALA A 75 -11.36 -4.97 -30.80
N ASP A 76 -11.97 -6.15 -30.78
CA ASP A 76 -11.36 -7.42 -31.18
C ASP A 76 -10.03 -7.73 -30.47
N GLY A 77 -9.90 -7.27 -29.22
CA GLY A 77 -8.73 -7.49 -28.36
C GLY A 77 -7.54 -6.57 -28.62
N GLN A 78 -7.70 -5.53 -29.43
CA GLN A 78 -6.66 -4.51 -29.59
C GLN A 78 -6.63 -3.58 -28.36
N THR A 79 -5.45 -3.36 -27.79
CA THR A 79 -5.26 -2.50 -26.61
C THR A 79 -4.82 -1.07 -26.94
N HIS A 80 -4.32 -0.84 -28.16
CA HIS A 80 -3.90 0.47 -28.65
C HIS A 80 -4.44 0.69 -30.06
N LEU A 81 -5.30 1.68 -30.23
CA LEU A 81 -5.88 2.04 -31.53
C LEU A 81 -5.74 3.54 -31.79
N THR A 82 -5.79 3.91 -33.07
CA THR A 82 -5.93 5.31 -33.49
C THR A 82 -7.17 5.43 -34.35
N ALA A 83 -8.12 6.26 -33.93
CA ALA A 83 -9.29 6.61 -34.71
C ALA A 83 -8.90 7.40 -35.98
N PRO A 84 -9.71 7.40 -37.04
CA PRO A 84 -9.42 8.17 -38.26
C PRO A 84 -9.20 9.67 -38.02
N ASN A 85 -9.88 10.26 -37.04
CA ASN A 85 -9.65 11.64 -36.61
C ASN A 85 -8.36 11.87 -35.79
N GLY A 86 -7.54 10.83 -35.59
CA GLY A 86 -6.28 10.89 -34.83
C GLY A 86 -6.42 10.68 -33.33
N THR A 87 -7.64 10.46 -32.81
CA THR A 87 -7.84 10.17 -31.37
C THR A 87 -7.23 8.82 -31.03
N ARG A 88 -6.37 8.79 -30.01
CA ARG A 88 -5.77 7.54 -29.54
C ARG A 88 -6.68 6.87 -28.52
N ILE A 89 -6.85 5.57 -28.65
CA ILE A 89 -7.61 4.75 -27.70
C ILE A 89 -6.63 3.80 -27.02
N GLU A 90 -6.67 3.81 -25.69
CA GLU A 90 -5.91 2.89 -24.84
C GLU A 90 -6.92 2.06 -24.06
N ILE A 91 -6.98 0.76 -24.31
CA ILE A 91 -7.84 -0.18 -23.60
C ILE A 91 -6.96 -0.93 -22.61
N ALA A 92 -7.30 -0.83 -21.32
CA ALA A 92 -6.53 -1.42 -20.24
C ALA A 92 -7.45 -2.06 -19.19
N ALA A 93 -6.86 -2.87 -18.32
CA ALA A 93 -7.56 -3.48 -17.19
C ALA A 93 -8.11 -2.40 -16.24
N LEU A 94 -9.31 -2.60 -15.70
CA LEU A 94 -9.95 -1.70 -14.74
C LEU A 94 -9.18 -1.63 -13.43
N ALA A 95 -8.84 -2.80 -12.90
CA ALA A 95 -7.90 -2.96 -11.81
C ALA A 95 -6.61 -3.55 -12.39
N PRO A 96 -5.54 -2.76 -12.58
CA PRO A 96 -4.26 -3.33 -12.99
C PRO A 96 -3.78 -4.29 -11.88
N PRO A 97 -3.19 -5.44 -12.23
CA PRO A 97 -2.67 -6.36 -11.23
C PRO A 97 -1.59 -5.66 -10.41
N VAL A 98 -1.51 -5.99 -9.12
CA VAL A 98 -0.41 -5.52 -8.26
C VAL A 98 0.89 -6.08 -8.82
N VAL A 99 1.78 -5.19 -9.29
CA VAL A 99 3.09 -5.57 -9.80
C VAL A 99 4.09 -5.48 -8.65
N MET A 100 4.77 -6.59 -8.35
CA MET A 100 5.86 -6.63 -7.38
C MET A 100 7.20 -6.39 -8.06
N PRO A 101 7.88 -5.26 -7.81
CA PRO A 101 9.26 -5.07 -8.27
C PRO A 101 10.19 -6.09 -7.59
N PRO A 102 11.26 -6.53 -8.25
CA PRO A 102 12.28 -7.33 -7.59
C PRO A 102 12.91 -6.55 -6.43
N VAL A 103 13.15 -7.20 -5.30
CA VAL A 103 13.79 -6.58 -4.14
C VAL A 103 15.25 -6.29 -4.46
N ALA A 104 15.66 -5.03 -4.28
CA ALA A 104 17.08 -4.66 -4.27
C ALA A 104 17.64 -4.86 -2.85
N HIS A 105 18.40 -5.93 -2.64
CA HIS A 105 19.02 -6.21 -1.34
C HIS A 105 20.06 -5.17 -0.98
N GLU A 106 19.79 -4.44 0.10
CA GLU A 106 20.63 -3.36 0.58
C GLU A 106 20.61 -3.32 2.12
N PHE A 107 21.76 -2.97 2.71
CA PHE A 107 21.81 -2.58 4.11
C PHE A 107 21.40 -1.11 4.24
N VAL A 108 20.26 -0.86 4.88
CA VAL A 108 19.73 0.50 5.07
C VAL A 108 19.71 0.82 6.55
N MET A 109 20.05 2.06 6.90
CA MET A 109 19.91 2.58 8.25
C MET A 109 19.31 3.98 8.19
N ARG A 110 18.32 4.23 9.04
CA ARG A 110 17.63 5.51 9.10
C ARG A 110 17.52 5.99 10.54
N ARG A 111 18.32 7.00 10.89
CA ARG A 111 18.31 7.53 12.26
C ARG A 111 17.30 8.64 12.42
N MET A 112 16.75 8.75 13.61
CA MET A 112 15.96 9.91 14.04
C MET A 112 16.85 11.16 14.15
N ALA A 113 18.10 10.98 14.59
CA ALA A 113 19.09 12.06 14.72
C ALA A 113 19.45 12.73 13.38
N ASP A 114 19.24 12.05 12.26
CA ASP A 114 19.51 12.58 10.92
C ASP A 114 18.55 13.72 10.53
N GLN A 115 17.55 14.04 11.37
CA GLN A 115 16.54 15.08 11.17
C GLN A 115 15.92 15.04 9.77
N ALA A 116 15.70 13.83 9.25
CA ALA A 116 15.03 13.61 7.99
C ALA A 116 13.74 14.45 7.94
N PRO A 117 13.52 15.23 6.88
CA PRO A 117 12.39 16.14 6.83
C PRO A 117 11.10 15.34 6.89
N TRP A 118 10.21 15.73 7.79
CA TRP A 118 8.84 15.28 7.77
C TRP A 118 8.16 15.89 6.55
N VAL A 119 7.58 15.05 5.70
CA VAL A 119 6.78 15.49 4.56
C VAL A 119 5.33 15.56 5.01
N ILE A 120 4.69 16.71 4.82
CA ILE A 120 3.25 16.84 5.05
C ILE A 120 2.55 16.12 3.89
N GLY A 121 1.91 14.99 4.19
CA GLY A 121 1.13 14.21 3.23
C GLY A 121 -0.36 14.55 3.28
N ARG A 122 -1.20 13.55 3.00
CA ARG A 122 -2.66 13.71 3.00
C ARG A 122 -3.19 13.99 4.40
N ALA A 123 -4.31 14.72 4.47
CA ALA A 123 -5.02 15.04 5.72
C ALA A 123 -4.16 15.66 6.85
N GLY A 124 -3.05 16.34 6.51
CA GLY A 124 -2.16 16.97 7.49
C GLY A 124 -1.26 16.00 8.26
N MET A 125 -1.20 14.72 7.86
CA MET A 125 -0.32 13.73 8.46
C MET A 125 1.14 13.98 8.04
N HIS A 126 2.08 13.80 8.97
CA HIS A 126 3.50 13.95 8.72
C HIS A 126 4.13 12.58 8.47
N TYR A 127 4.87 12.43 7.37
CA TYR A 127 5.51 11.18 6.97
C TYR A 127 7.03 11.30 7.05
N ARG A 128 7.68 10.29 7.63
CA ARG A 128 9.12 10.09 7.57
C ARG A 128 9.40 8.71 6.95
N ASP A 129 10.03 8.72 5.78
CA ASP A 129 10.45 7.52 5.07
C ASP A 129 11.60 6.83 5.82
N LEU A 130 11.40 5.55 6.15
CA LEU A 130 12.32 4.69 6.88
C LEU A 130 13.24 3.88 5.97
N ILE A 131 12.91 3.77 4.68
CA ILE A 131 13.71 3.08 3.66
C ILE A 131 13.69 3.93 2.38
N PRO A 132 14.51 5.00 2.29
CA PRO A 132 14.44 5.93 1.15
C PRO A 132 14.67 5.30 -0.23
N SER A 133 15.47 4.22 -0.31
CA SER A 133 15.68 3.47 -1.56
C SER A 133 14.49 2.59 -1.94
N ARG A 134 13.56 2.38 -1.00
CA ARG A 134 12.37 1.50 -1.12
C ARG A 134 12.71 0.08 -1.56
N LEU A 135 13.97 -0.33 -1.37
CA LEU A 135 14.58 -1.55 -1.89
C LEU A 135 14.19 -1.82 -3.36
N GLY A 136 14.34 -0.80 -4.22
CA GLY A 136 13.98 -0.92 -5.65
C GLY A 136 12.48 -0.78 -5.93
N GLY A 137 11.71 -0.20 -4.99
CA GLY A 137 10.25 -0.03 -5.11
C GLY A 137 9.43 -1.19 -4.53
N SER A 138 10.09 -2.21 -3.99
CA SER A 138 9.43 -3.40 -3.42
C SER A 138 8.73 -3.14 -2.09
N ILE A 139 9.16 -2.13 -1.31
CA ILE A 139 8.59 -1.84 0.01
C ILE A 139 8.63 -0.35 0.33
N ILE A 140 7.59 0.13 1.01
CA ILE A 140 7.62 1.39 1.74
C ILE A 140 7.47 1.10 3.23
N ALA A 141 8.27 1.79 4.05
CA ALA A 141 8.13 1.81 5.49
C ALA A 141 8.08 3.27 5.95
N SER A 142 6.99 3.66 6.58
CA SER A 142 6.71 5.04 6.96
C SER A 142 6.54 5.14 8.47
N HIS A 143 7.24 6.08 9.09
CA HIS A 143 6.85 6.58 10.41
C HIS A 143 5.92 7.77 10.17
N ILE A 144 4.65 7.64 10.58
CA ILE A 144 3.61 8.63 10.37
C ILE A 144 3.23 9.26 11.71
N ARG A 145 3.12 10.59 11.76
CA ARG A 145 2.66 11.33 12.95
C ARG A 145 1.43 12.19 12.63
N ILE A 146 0.47 12.23 13.56
CA ILE A 146 -0.68 13.15 13.54
C ILE A 146 -0.61 14.05 14.77
N PRO A 147 -0.06 15.28 14.66
CA PRO A 147 0.12 16.14 15.83
C PRO A 147 -1.20 16.57 16.48
N GLY A 148 -2.19 17.00 15.68
CA GLY A 148 -3.39 17.66 16.20
C GLY A 148 -4.48 16.74 16.76
N GLY A 149 -4.43 15.44 16.47
CA GLY A 149 -5.50 14.48 16.82
C GLY A 149 -6.90 14.88 16.34
N GLY A 150 -7.92 14.28 16.95
CA GLY A 150 -9.32 14.56 16.68
C GLY A 150 -9.91 13.75 15.52
N PRO A 151 -11.05 14.19 14.95
CA PRO A 151 -11.66 13.54 13.80
C PRO A 151 -10.73 13.58 12.58
N VAL A 152 -10.55 12.44 11.92
CA VAL A 152 -9.75 12.35 10.70
C VAL A 152 -10.69 12.47 9.49
N PRO A 153 -10.46 13.41 8.55
CA PRO A 153 -11.32 13.60 7.37
C PRO A 153 -11.04 12.53 6.30
N ASP A 154 -11.16 11.28 6.69
CA ASP A 154 -10.93 10.11 5.85
C ASP A 154 -12.25 9.61 5.24
N MET A 155 -12.14 8.93 4.10
CA MET A 155 -13.25 8.28 3.38
C MET A 155 -13.07 6.78 3.41
N VAL A 156 -14.14 6.02 3.15
CA VAL A 156 -13.98 4.57 2.94
C VAL A 156 -13.09 4.35 1.73
N HIS A 157 -12.02 3.61 1.91
CA HIS A 157 -11.06 3.33 0.85
C HIS A 157 -10.42 1.96 1.03
N PHE A 158 -9.68 1.54 0.02
CA PHE A 158 -8.88 0.33 0.05
C PHE A 158 -7.62 0.49 -0.79
N HIS A 159 -6.66 -0.42 -0.58
CA HIS A 159 -5.38 -0.41 -1.29
C HIS A 159 -5.21 -1.67 -2.15
N SER A 160 -4.74 -1.48 -3.38
CA SER A 160 -4.28 -2.58 -4.24
C SER A 160 -2.81 -2.86 -3.91
N VAL A 161 -2.61 -3.68 -2.88
CA VAL A 161 -1.31 -4.05 -2.30
C VAL A 161 -1.23 -5.57 -2.17
N GLY A 162 -0.02 -6.12 -2.05
CA GLY A 162 0.16 -7.51 -1.61
C GLY A 162 0.28 -7.65 -0.10
N PHE A 163 0.68 -6.60 0.62
CA PHE A 163 0.69 -6.61 2.09
C PHE A 163 0.67 -5.18 2.62
N GLN A 164 -0.05 -4.97 3.73
CA GLN A 164 -0.01 -3.71 4.48
C GLN A 164 -0.19 -3.94 5.98
N LEU A 165 0.62 -3.25 6.78
CA LEU A 165 0.63 -3.28 8.24
C LEU A 165 0.49 -1.86 8.77
N ILE A 166 -0.32 -1.68 9.80
CA ILE A 166 -0.30 -0.51 10.68
C ILE A 166 0.03 -0.97 12.09
N TYR A 167 1.16 -0.53 12.62
CA TYR A 167 1.55 -0.70 14.02
C TYR A 167 1.41 0.62 14.76
N CYS A 168 0.62 0.66 15.83
CA CYS A 168 0.49 1.86 16.65
C CYS A 168 1.70 2.00 17.57
N TYR A 169 2.54 3.00 17.31
CA TYR A 169 3.77 3.23 18.08
C TYR A 169 3.48 4.08 19.32
N LYS A 170 2.75 5.18 19.19
CA LYS A 170 2.33 6.04 20.30
C LYS A 170 0.91 6.53 20.11
N GLY A 171 0.22 6.75 21.23
CA GLY A 171 -1.14 7.27 21.23
C GLY A 171 -2.18 6.19 20.90
N TRP A 172 -3.22 6.59 20.17
CA TRP A 172 -4.27 5.68 19.71
C TRP A 172 -4.97 6.19 18.44
N VAL A 173 -5.60 5.28 17.71
CA VAL A 173 -6.44 5.58 16.53
C VAL A 173 -7.71 4.73 16.53
N ASP A 174 -8.85 5.35 16.27
CA ASP A 174 -10.13 4.65 16.10
C ASP A 174 -10.35 4.34 14.62
N LEU A 175 -10.58 3.07 14.31
CA LEU A 175 -10.64 2.51 12.96
C LEU A 175 -11.91 1.70 12.77
N VAL A 176 -12.35 1.57 11.52
CA VAL A 176 -13.40 0.64 11.11
C VAL A 176 -12.99 -0.09 9.84
N TYR A 177 -13.24 -1.39 9.79
CA TYR A 177 -12.86 -2.28 8.69
C TYR A 177 -14.06 -3.10 8.22
N GLU A 178 -14.11 -3.36 6.92
CA GLU A 178 -15.07 -4.25 6.29
C GLU A 178 -15.10 -5.61 7.00
N ASP A 179 -16.31 -6.09 7.28
CA ASP A 179 -16.58 -7.39 7.90
C ASP A 179 -16.09 -7.58 9.34
N GLN A 180 -15.50 -6.56 9.99
CA GLN A 180 -14.95 -6.65 11.35
C GLN A 180 -15.86 -6.11 12.46
N GLY A 181 -17.07 -5.66 12.10
CA GLY A 181 -18.06 -5.14 13.05
C GLY A 181 -17.87 -3.66 13.38
N PRO A 182 -18.26 -3.20 14.58
CA PRO A 182 -18.23 -1.78 14.94
C PRO A 182 -16.79 -1.24 14.99
N PRO A 183 -16.62 0.10 14.92
CA PRO A 183 -15.30 0.70 15.08
C PRO A 183 -14.62 0.30 16.39
N PHE A 184 -13.30 0.18 16.36
CA PHE A 184 -12.48 -0.14 17.52
C PHE A 184 -11.27 0.77 17.61
N ARG A 185 -10.67 0.82 18.80
CA ARG A 185 -9.44 1.56 19.07
C ARG A 185 -8.21 0.68 18.92
N LEU A 186 -7.25 1.13 18.13
CA LEU A 186 -5.90 0.60 18.08
C LEU A 186 -5.01 1.44 19.01
N GLU A 187 -4.50 0.82 20.07
CA GLU A 187 -3.65 1.46 21.08
C GLU A 187 -2.17 1.19 20.82
N ALA A 188 -1.28 2.01 21.40
CA ALA A 188 0.16 1.80 21.32
C ALA A 188 0.57 0.36 21.68
N GLY A 189 1.41 -0.25 20.84
CA GLY A 189 1.82 -1.66 20.94
C GLY A 189 0.94 -2.63 20.14
N ASN A 190 -0.26 -2.22 19.73
CA ASN A 190 -1.16 -3.04 18.93
C ASN A 190 -0.92 -2.81 17.44
N CYS A 191 -1.30 -3.78 16.61
CA CYS A 191 -1.23 -3.63 15.17
C CYS A 191 -2.42 -4.29 14.47
N VAL A 192 -2.64 -3.84 13.24
CA VAL A 192 -3.55 -4.48 12.30
C VAL A 192 -2.84 -4.73 10.99
N ILE A 193 -3.20 -5.83 10.34
CA ILE A 193 -2.95 -5.91 8.90
C ILE A 193 -4.15 -5.38 8.14
N GLN A 194 -3.89 -4.79 6.99
CA GLN A 194 -4.90 -4.38 6.05
C GLN A 194 -4.75 -5.28 4.82
N PRO A 195 -5.44 -6.44 4.77
CA PRO A 195 -5.36 -7.34 3.63
C PRO A 195 -5.68 -6.61 2.31
N PRO A 196 -5.24 -7.17 1.16
CA PRO A 196 -5.51 -6.60 -0.15
C PRO A 196 -6.99 -6.25 -0.33
N GLU A 197 -7.25 -5.00 -0.71
CA GLU A 197 -8.59 -4.48 -0.99
C GLU A 197 -9.61 -4.50 0.16
N ILE A 198 -9.19 -4.69 1.42
CA ILE A 198 -10.11 -4.51 2.56
C ILE A 198 -10.55 -3.04 2.65
N ARG A 199 -11.87 -2.80 2.65
CA ARG A 199 -12.37 -1.43 2.87
C ARG A 199 -12.16 -1.04 4.31
N HIS A 200 -11.66 0.18 4.53
CA HIS A 200 -11.43 0.70 5.86
C HIS A 200 -11.50 2.22 5.89
N ARG A 201 -11.53 2.75 7.11
CA ARG A 201 -11.57 4.18 7.38
C ARG A 201 -10.99 4.50 8.75
N VAL A 202 -10.21 5.57 8.81
CA VAL A 202 -9.77 6.20 10.06
C VAL A 202 -10.83 7.19 10.54
N LEU A 203 -11.25 7.08 11.80
CA LEU A 203 -12.31 7.91 12.36
C LEU A 203 -11.74 9.03 13.24
N PHE A 204 -10.91 8.66 14.21
CA PHE A 204 -10.33 9.58 15.18
C PHE A 204 -8.89 9.19 15.50
N ALA A 205 -8.07 10.17 15.85
CA ALA A 205 -6.71 9.95 16.33
C ALA A 205 -6.50 10.71 17.65
N SER A 206 -5.61 10.20 18.50
CA SER A 206 -5.08 10.97 19.62
C SER A 206 -4.21 12.14 19.13
N GLU A 207 -4.05 13.16 19.98
CA GLU A 207 -2.96 14.11 19.82
C GLU A 207 -1.62 13.36 19.80
N ASP A 208 -0.69 13.79 18.95
CA ASP A 208 0.62 13.17 18.76
C ASP A 208 0.62 11.65 18.51
N LEU A 209 -0.41 11.12 17.84
CA LEU A 209 -0.41 9.75 17.36
C LEU A 209 0.84 9.51 16.49
N GLU A 210 1.54 8.41 16.73
CA GLU A 210 2.62 7.90 15.88
C GLU A 210 2.30 6.46 15.47
N VAL A 211 2.39 6.16 14.18
CA VAL A 211 2.23 4.80 13.64
C VAL A 211 3.39 4.43 12.72
N ILE A 212 3.72 3.14 12.68
CA ILE A 212 4.60 2.57 11.66
C ILE A 212 3.72 1.86 10.65
N GLU A 213 3.79 2.31 9.40
CA GLU A 213 3.11 1.71 8.26
C GLU A 213 4.13 0.98 7.39
N ILE A 214 3.82 -0.26 7.01
CA ILE A 214 4.54 -1.00 5.97
C ILE A 214 3.57 -1.27 4.83
N GLY A 215 4.00 -1.01 3.59
CA GLY A 215 3.24 -1.30 2.38
C GLY A 215 4.10 -1.99 1.32
N VAL A 216 3.53 -2.99 0.65
CA VAL A 216 4.20 -3.77 -0.40
C VAL A 216 3.25 -3.94 -1.58
N PRO A 217 3.58 -3.44 -2.78
CA PRO A 217 4.80 -2.70 -3.14
C PRO A 217 4.81 -1.26 -2.57
N ALA A 218 5.94 -0.56 -2.75
CA ALA A 218 6.12 0.80 -2.24
C ALA A 218 5.16 1.82 -2.85
N GLU A 219 4.78 1.63 -4.11
CA GLU A 219 3.78 2.42 -4.82
C GLU A 219 2.57 1.56 -5.12
N HIS A 220 1.42 1.96 -4.61
CA HIS A 220 0.18 1.21 -4.75
C HIS A 220 -1.00 2.15 -4.90
N ILE A 221 -2.06 1.66 -5.54
CA ILE A 221 -3.28 2.43 -5.77
C ILE A 221 -4.08 2.47 -4.48
N THR A 222 -4.58 3.66 -4.13
CA THR A 222 -5.62 3.84 -3.11
C THR A 222 -6.90 4.22 -3.82
N THR A 223 -7.94 3.41 -3.66
CA THR A 223 -9.24 3.63 -4.29
C THR A 223 -10.24 4.08 -3.24
N ILE A 224 -10.90 5.21 -3.49
CA ILE A 224 -12.01 5.70 -2.65
C ILE A 224 -13.27 4.96 -3.06
N ASP A 225 -13.94 4.34 -2.09
CA ASP A 225 -15.20 3.66 -2.28
C ASP A 225 -16.34 4.60 -1.85
N HIS A 226 -17.10 5.10 -2.81
CA HIS A 226 -18.22 6.01 -2.58
C HIS A 226 -19.53 5.27 -2.29
N ASP A 227 -19.57 3.96 -2.53
CA ASP A 227 -20.79 3.15 -2.45
C ASP A 227 -20.87 2.38 -1.14
N MET A 228 -19.73 2.00 -0.55
CA MET A 228 -19.70 1.27 0.72
C MET A 228 -19.76 2.19 1.94
N ASP A 229 -20.71 1.90 2.84
CA ASP A 229 -20.73 2.43 4.20
C ASP A 229 -20.02 1.47 5.17
N LEU A 230 -19.28 2.03 6.13
CA LEU A 230 -18.68 1.31 7.25
C LEU A 230 -19.21 1.83 8.60
N PRO A 231 -19.51 0.93 9.57
CA PRO A 231 -19.44 -0.53 9.46
C PRO A 231 -20.50 -1.08 8.50
N ASN A 232 -20.14 -2.11 7.73
CA ASN A 232 -21.07 -2.78 6.83
C ASN A 232 -21.97 -3.76 7.60
N ALA A 233 -23.08 -4.18 6.99
CA ALA A 233 -24.08 -5.02 7.67
C ALA A 233 -23.59 -6.45 8.02
N HIS A 234 -22.52 -6.91 7.36
CA HIS A 234 -21.98 -8.25 7.54
C HIS A 234 -20.82 -8.26 8.52
N ILE A 235 -20.71 -9.31 9.32
CA ILE A 235 -19.57 -9.57 10.19
C ILE A 235 -19.00 -10.93 9.79
N ARG A 236 -17.84 -10.93 9.14
CA ARG A 236 -17.14 -12.09 8.59
C ARG A 236 -15.65 -12.00 8.93
N PRO A 237 -15.28 -12.09 10.23
CA PRO A 237 -13.91 -11.87 10.68
C PRO A 237 -12.91 -12.86 10.06
N ASP A 238 -13.38 -14.04 9.65
CA ASP A 238 -12.56 -15.07 9.02
C ASP A 238 -12.50 -15.00 7.49
N ARG A 239 -13.06 -13.94 6.87
CA ARG A 239 -12.96 -13.77 5.41
C ARG A 239 -11.50 -13.63 4.99
N LEU A 240 -11.16 -14.36 3.92
CA LEU A 240 -9.89 -14.21 3.23
C LEU A 240 -10.01 -13.17 2.11
N PHE A 241 -9.02 -12.29 2.06
CA PHE A 241 -8.80 -11.28 1.03
C PHE A 241 -7.51 -11.65 0.30
N GLU A 242 -7.63 -12.18 -0.92
CA GLU A 242 -6.50 -12.76 -1.66
C GLU A 242 -5.64 -13.75 -0.83
N GLY A 243 -6.31 -14.57 0.00
CA GLY A 243 -5.65 -15.56 0.86
C GLY A 243 -5.19 -15.04 2.22
N GLN A 244 -5.32 -13.75 2.51
CA GLN A 244 -4.94 -13.14 3.79
C GLN A 244 -6.16 -12.83 4.66
N ARG A 245 -6.07 -13.12 5.96
CA ARG A 245 -7.11 -12.79 6.95
C ARG A 245 -6.73 -11.54 7.72
N PHE A 246 -7.68 -10.64 7.93
CA PHE A 246 -7.51 -9.49 8.82
C PHE A 246 -7.03 -9.94 10.21
N VAL A 247 -6.05 -9.22 10.76
CA VAL A 247 -5.54 -9.44 12.13
C VAL A 247 -5.67 -8.15 12.88
N HIS A 248 -6.26 -8.20 14.08
CA HIS A 248 -6.15 -7.15 15.10
C HIS A 248 -5.38 -7.74 16.28
N TYR A 249 -4.08 -7.50 16.27
CA TYR A 249 -3.18 -7.95 17.32
C TYR A 249 -3.17 -6.97 18.48
N LYS A 250 -3.20 -7.51 19.70
CA LYS A 250 -3.10 -6.73 20.94
C LYS A 250 -1.95 -7.23 21.80
N ALA A 251 -1.05 -6.32 22.14
CA ALA A 251 0.16 -6.69 22.88
C ALA A 251 -0.11 -7.18 24.30
N ASN A 252 -1.12 -6.62 24.98
CA ASN A 252 -1.49 -6.99 26.34
C ASN A 252 -2.14 -8.38 26.46
N GLU A 253 -2.62 -8.95 25.36
CA GLU A 253 -3.24 -10.27 25.29
C GLU A 253 -2.24 -11.36 24.81
N THR A 254 -0.96 -11.01 24.59
CA THR A 254 0.05 -11.91 24.03
C THR A 254 1.24 -12.12 24.96
N GLU A 255 1.66 -13.38 25.08
CA GLU A 255 2.79 -13.78 25.90
C GLU A 255 4.12 -13.66 25.16
N TRP A 256 5.19 -13.37 25.91
CA TRP A 256 6.56 -13.44 25.41
C TRP A 256 7.01 -14.89 25.29
N ARG A 257 7.64 -15.24 24.17
CA ARG A 257 8.11 -16.60 23.86
C ARG A 257 9.59 -16.58 23.48
N PRO A 258 10.28 -17.73 23.54
CA PRO A 258 11.64 -17.85 23.02
C PRO A 258 11.71 -17.35 21.58
N PHE A 259 12.74 -16.57 21.28
CA PHE A 259 13.00 -16.03 19.96
C PHE A 259 14.12 -16.81 19.27
N ARG A 260 14.16 -16.73 17.94
CA ARG A 260 15.17 -17.43 17.13
C ARG A 260 16.61 -16.93 17.38
N LEU A 261 16.78 -15.70 17.85
CA LEU A 261 18.07 -15.17 18.29
C LEU A 261 18.23 -15.37 19.81
N PRO A 262 19.26 -16.10 20.26
CA PRO A 262 19.64 -16.16 21.68
C PRO A 262 19.82 -14.79 22.32
N GLY A 263 19.47 -14.65 23.60
CA GLY A 263 19.50 -13.36 24.31
C GLY A 263 18.26 -12.50 24.11
N PHE A 264 17.26 -12.99 23.37
CA PHE A 264 16.02 -12.27 23.09
C PHE A 264 14.78 -13.17 23.25
N VAL A 265 13.64 -12.53 23.49
CA VAL A 265 12.30 -13.13 23.46
C VAL A 265 11.40 -12.27 22.58
N ALA A 266 10.34 -12.85 22.04
CA ALA A 266 9.44 -12.16 21.14
C ALA A 266 7.96 -12.40 21.47
N ARG A 267 7.12 -11.43 21.12
CA ARG A 267 5.69 -11.58 20.95
C ARG A 267 5.38 -11.75 19.48
N ASP A 268 4.67 -12.82 19.15
CA ASP A 268 4.20 -13.07 17.79
C ASP A 268 2.85 -12.40 17.56
N THR A 269 2.74 -11.65 16.46
CA THR A 269 1.48 -10.98 16.09
C THR A 269 0.48 -11.92 15.40
N MET A 270 0.88 -13.16 15.13
CA MET A 270 0.19 -14.17 14.33
C MET A 270 0.04 -13.80 12.85
N ILE A 271 0.66 -12.72 12.38
CA ILE A 271 0.53 -12.24 11.00
C ILE A 271 1.05 -13.26 9.99
N CYS A 272 2.16 -13.95 10.27
CA CYS A 272 2.69 -14.99 9.37
C CYS A 272 1.65 -16.08 9.11
N ALA A 273 1.04 -16.63 10.17
CA ALA A 273 0.03 -17.67 10.06
C ALA A 273 -1.26 -17.18 9.35
N ASN A 274 -1.63 -15.91 9.54
CA ASN A 274 -2.86 -15.34 8.99
C ASN A 274 -2.74 -14.84 7.55
N THR A 275 -1.53 -14.72 7.04
CA THR A 275 -1.24 -14.25 5.68
C THR A 275 -0.68 -15.35 4.78
N GLY A 276 -0.60 -16.60 5.27
CA GLY A 276 0.03 -17.69 4.50
C GLY A 276 1.52 -17.44 4.27
N ALA A 277 2.22 -16.90 5.28
CA ALA A 277 3.63 -16.54 5.26
C ALA A 277 4.04 -15.43 4.29
N VAL A 278 3.10 -14.58 3.85
CA VAL A 278 3.43 -13.36 3.08
C VAL A 278 4.34 -12.44 3.89
N ALA A 279 4.06 -12.25 5.18
CA ALA A 279 4.89 -11.44 6.06
C ALA A 279 4.92 -11.98 7.50
N GLY A 280 6.05 -11.80 8.17
CA GLY A 280 6.25 -12.08 9.60
C GLY A 280 6.37 -10.77 10.34
N VAL A 281 5.67 -10.62 11.47
CA VAL A 281 5.75 -9.42 12.30
C VAL A 281 5.85 -9.84 13.75
N GLN A 282 6.91 -9.42 14.41
CA GLN A 282 7.19 -9.78 15.81
C GLN A 282 7.70 -8.56 16.57
N VAL A 283 7.35 -8.47 17.85
CA VAL A 283 7.97 -7.51 18.76
C VAL A 283 9.01 -8.25 19.57
N VAL A 284 10.25 -7.76 19.60
CA VAL A 284 11.41 -8.44 20.19
C VAL A 284 11.98 -7.59 21.32
N LYS A 285 12.37 -8.23 22.43
CA LYS A 285 13.05 -7.58 23.55
C LYS A 285 14.15 -8.46 24.15
N PRO A 286 15.03 -7.93 25.02
CA PRO A 286 16.03 -8.73 25.71
C PRO A 286 15.42 -9.87 26.52
N GLY A 287 16.11 -11.01 26.49
CA GLY A 287 15.71 -12.23 27.18
C GLY A 287 16.92 -13.03 27.66
N PRO A 288 16.70 -14.26 28.15
CA PRO A 288 17.79 -15.12 28.61
C PRO A 288 18.77 -15.49 27.48
N GLY A 289 20.05 -15.63 27.83
CA GLY A 289 21.13 -15.99 26.91
C GLY A 289 21.98 -14.79 26.50
N SER A 290 22.97 -15.04 25.67
CA SER A 290 23.86 -14.01 25.12
C SER A 290 23.56 -13.80 23.64
N PRO A 291 23.52 -12.55 23.15
CA PRO A 291 23.46 -12.30 21.72
C PRO A 291 24.59 -12.99 20.97
N VAL A 292 24.26 -13.58 19.82
CA VAL A 292 25.20 -14.26 18.93
C VAL A 292 25.13 -13.65 17.54
N TRP A 293 26.17 -13.88 16.75
CA TRP A 293 26.17 -13.51 15.34
C TRP A 293 25.12 -14.36 14.61
N ALA A 294 24.35 -13.73 13.73
CA ALA A 294 23.34 -14.41 12.94
C ALA A 294 23.18 -13.77 11.56
N ARG A 295 22.76 -14.57 10.59
CA ARG A 295 22.28 -14.13 9.27
C ARG A 295 20.93 -14.77 8.96
N HIS A 296 20.15 -14.18 8.06
CA HIS A 296 18.85 -14.70 7.65
C HIS A 296 18.74 -14.86 6.14
N THR A 297 17.74 -15.60 5.68
CA THR A 297 17.43 -15.77 4.25
C THR A 297 16.24 -14.93 3.77
N SER A 298 15.60 -14.14 4.65
CA SER A 298 14.47 -13.26 4.28
C SER A 298 14.86 -12.26 3.20
N ASP A 299 13.96 -12.03 2.24
CA ASP A 299 14.16 -11.12 1.10
C ASP A 299 14.15 -9.66 1.58
N ILE A 300 13.25 -9.35 2.50
CA ILE A 300 13.19 -8.09 3.24
C ILE A 300 13.21 -8.42 4.73
N HIS A 301 14.12 -7.80 5.48
CA HIS A 301 14.16 -7.86 6.94
C HIS A 301 14.31 -6.44 7.48
N PHE A 302 13.18 -5.85 7.87
CA PHE A 302 13.08 -4.48 8.37
C PHE A 302 12.91 -4.50 9.88
N THR A 303 13.62 -3.63 10.59
CA THR A 303 13.48 -3.44 12.03
C THR A 303 13.35 -1.97 12.39
N PHE A 304 12.43 -1.66 13.29
CA PHE A 304 12.26 -0.35 13.91
C PHE A 304 12.49 -0.44 15.42
N VAL A 305 13.28 0.48 15.97
CA VAL A 305 13.52 0.54 17.41
C VAL A 305 12.35 1.28 18.07
N LEU A 306 11.50 0.54 18.79
CA LEU A 306 10.35 1.09 19.50
C LEU A 306 10.78 1.79 20.80
N ASN A 307 11.67 1.17 21.56
CA ASN A 307 12.16 1.73 22.82
C ASN A 307 13.60 1.31 23.09
N GLY A 308 14.28 2.02 24.00
CA GLY A 308 15.63 1.70 24.43
C GLY A 308 16.67 1.89 23.34
N GLN A 309 17.72 1.06 23.38
CA GLN A 309 18.83 1.09 22.43
C GLN A 309 19.51 -0.28 22.27
N LEU A 310 20.20 -0.45 21.14
CA LEU A 310 21.16 -1.52 20.92
C LEU A 310 22.32 -1.04 20.06
N THR A 311 23.42 -1.80 20.03
CA THR A 311 24.47 -1.63 19.03
C THR A 311 24.37 -2.74 17.99
N LEU A 312 24.02 -2.37 16.76
CA LEU A 312 24.05 -3.25 15.61
C LEU A 312 25.48 -3.34 15.08
N GLN A 313 26.07 -4.53 15.16
CA GLN A 313 27.36 -4.82 14.54
C GLN A 313 27.14 -5.63 13.27
N SER A 314 28.02 -5.44 12.30
CA SER A 314 28.13 -6.31 11.13
C SER A 314 29.59 -6.49 10.75
N LYS A 315 29.92 -7.53 9.98
CA LYS A 315 31.29 -7.71 9.47
C LYS A 315 31.64 -6.73 8.35
N ALA A 316 30.63 -6.18 7.67
CA ALA A 316 30.80 -5.33 6.49
C ALA A 316 30.68 -3.82 6.76
N GLN A 317 30.08 -3.43 7.89
CA GLN A 317 29.79 -2.04 8.27
C GLN A 317 30.28 -1.75 9.68
N ALA A 318 30.69 -0.50 9.93
CA ALA A 318 31.04 -0.05 11.27
C ALA A 318 29.84 -0.21 12.23
N ALA A 319 30.11 -0.63 13.46
CA ALA A 319 29.09 -0.76 14.49
C ALA A 319 28.34 0.56 14.72
N GLN A 320 27.02 0.49 14.85
CA GLN A 320 26.16 1.66 15.07
C GLN A 320 25.27 1.43 16.29
N THR A 321 25.23 2.40 17.19
CA THR A 321 24.23 2.43 18.25
C THR A 321 22.94 3.04 17.71
N LEU A 322 21.85 2.30 17.85
CA LEU A 322 20.51 2.64 17.42
C LEU A 322 19.63 2.89 18.64
N VAL A 323 18.78 3.91 18.57
CA VAL A 323 17.88 4.34 19.64
C VAL A 323 16.43 4.37 19.17
N ALA A 324 15.48 4.52 20.10
CA ALA A 324 14.06 4.65 19.79
C ALA A 324 13.79 5.65 18.65
N GLY A 325 13.03 5.21 17.64
CA GLY A 325 12.76 5.97 16.41
C GLY A 325 13.73 5.68 15.26
N ASP A 326 14.83 4.98 15.48
CA ASP A 326 15.70 4.52 14.40
C ASP A 326 15.12 3.29 13.70
N ALA A 327 15.48 3.10 12.44
CA ALA A 327 15.11 1.93 11.65
C ALA A 327 16.30 1.41 10.86
N PHE A 328 16.27 0.12 10.50
CA PHE A 328 17.28 -0.47 9.64
C PHE A 328 16.73 -1.67 8.86
N VAL A 329 17.41 -2.00 7.76
CA VAL A 329 17.19 -3.19 6.94
C VAL A 329 18.47 -4.00 6.88
N ILE A 330 18.37 -5.31 7.09
CA ILE A 330 19.47 -6.24 6.90
C ILE A 330 19.19 -7.04 5.62
N PRO A 331 20.09 -7.03 4.62
CA PRO A 331 19.93 -7.87 3.44
C PRO A 331 20.20 -9.34 3.79
N PRO A 332 19.65 -10.30 3.02
CA PRO A 332 19.90 -11.71 3.24
C PRO A 332 21.40 -12.03 3.29
N ASP A 333 21.75 -13.05 4.07
CA ASP A 333 23.10 -13.57 4.28
C ASP A 333 24.11 -12.62 4.94
N MET A 334 23.74 -11.37 5.23
CA MET A 334 24.59 -10.46 5.98
C MET A 334 24.60 -10.83 7.48
N ALA A 335 25.77 -11.23 7.97
CA ALA A 335 25.97 -11.55 9.38
C ALA A 335 25.97 -10.28 10.25
N CYS A 336 25.08 -10.25 11.24
CA CYS A 336 24.91 -9.17 12.20
C CYS A 336 24.86 -9.69 13.64
N LEU A 337 25.17 -8.80 14.59
CA LEU A 337 25.08 -9.05 16.03
C LEU A 337 24.33 -7.89 16.71
N TYR A 338 23.30 -8.23 17.48
CA TYR A 338 22.54 -7.26 18.28
C TYR A 338 23.17 -7.18 19.66
N SER A 339 24.18 -6.32 19.79
CA SER A 339 25.01 -6.23 21.00
C SER A 339 24.56 -5.10 21.92
N ALA A 340 24.92 -5.21 23.21
CA ALA A 340 24.66 -4.20 24.24
C ALA A 340 23.22 -3.65 24.24
N PRO A 341 22.18 -4.52 24.22
CA PRO A 341 20.81 -4.04 24.33
C PRO A 341 20.57 -3.43 25.71
N SER A 342 19.85 -2.30 25.78
CA SER A 342 19.36 -1.77 27.05
C SER A 342 18.25 -2.67 27.61
N GLU A 343 18.01 -2.62 28.92
CA GLU A 343 16.99 -3.45 29.59
C GLU A 343 15.57 -3.21 29.06
N ASP A 344 15.31 -1.98 28.59
CA ASP A 344 14.01 -1.52 28.10
C ASP A 344 13.88 -1.59 26.56
N LEU A 345 14.84 -2.22 25.87
CA LEU A 345 14.83 -2.35 24.42
C LEU A 345 13.57 -3.07 23.94
N GLU A 346 12.88 -2.46 22.98
CA GLU A 346 11.84 -3.13 22.18
C GLU A 346 12.04 -2.83 20.70
N LEU A 347 11.93 -3.87 19.87
CA LEU A 347 12.09 -3.81 18.42
C LEU A 347 10.82 -4.30 17.74
N LEU A 348 10.33 -3.57 16.74
CA LEU A 348 9.36 -4.09 15.78
C LEU A 348 10.14 -4.69 14.61
N GLU A 349 10.04 -5.99 14.43
CA GLU A 349 10.67 -6.71 13.33
C GLU A 349 9.62 -7.15 12.32
N VAL A 350 9.89 -6.88 11.03
CA VAL A 350 9.05 -7.25 9.90
C VAL A 350 9.88 -7.99 8.86
N SER A 351 9.45 -9.18 8.45
CA SER A 351 10.09 -9.97 7.41
C SER A 351 9.13 -10.24 6.25
N LEU A 352 9.65 -10.22 5.02
CA LEU A 352 8.95 -10.72 3.84
C LEU A 352 9.91 -11.62 3.04
N PRO A 353 9.58 -12.91 2.81
CA PRO A 353 8.44 -13.63 3.36
C PRO A 353 8.48 -13.75 4.90
N GLY A 354 7.36 -14.16 5.49
CA GLY A 354 7.26 -14.39 6.94
C GLY A 354 8.04 -15.60 7.42
N ASP A 355 8.15 -16.63 6.58
CA ASP A 355 8.94 -17.82 6.85
C ASP A 355 10.32 -17.69 6.20
N PHE A 356 11.36 -17.74 7.04
CA PHE A 356 12.74 -17.66 6.60
C PHE A 356 13.66 -18.41 7.57
N GLU A 357 14.86 -18.72 7.10
CA GLU A 357 15.87 -19.39 7.91
C GLU A 357 16.75 -18.36 8.62
N THR A 358 17.15 -18.67 9.85
CA THR A 358 18.17 -17.93 10.59
C THR A 358 19.33 -18.87 10.90
N HIS A 359 20.53 -18.50 10.48
CA HIS A 359 21.75 -19.24 10.75
C HIS A 359 22.56 -18.53 11.81
N LEU A 360 22.79 -19.21 12.93
CA LEU A 360 23.64 -18.71 14.02
C LEU A 360 25.10 -19.03 13.71
N GLU A 361 25.98 -18.09 14.02
CA GLU A 361 27.42 -18.29 14.00
C GLU A 361 27.93 -18.31 15.45
N ASP A 362 28.69 -19.34 15.79
CA ASP A 362 29.31 -19.44 17.11
C ASP A 362 30.25 -18.25 17.35
N SER A 363 30.26 -17.74 18.58
CA SER A 363 31.21 -16.72 18.99
C SER A 363 32.61 -17.34 18.98
N VAL A 364 33.51 -16.86 18.12
CA VAL A 364 34.94 -17.21 18.17
C VAL A 364 35.57 -16.60 19.41
#